data_AF-X1H5R1-F1
#
_entry.id   AF-X1H5R1-F1
#
_cell.length_a   1.000
_cell.length_b   1.000
_cell.length_c   1.000
_cell.angle_alpha   90.00
_cell.angle_beta   90.00
_cell.angle_gamma   90.00
#
_symmetry.space_group_name_H-M   'P 1'
#
loop_
_entity.id
_entity.type
_entity.pdbx_description
1 polymer ?
#
loop_
_entity_poly.entity_id
_entity_poly.type
_entity_poly.pdbx_seq_one_letter_code
_entity_poly.pdbx_strand_id
1 'polypeptide(L)' 'GTKVLAMPDRYRREMLADWQGAGRAQGYGDNTKPWYEANKDKMHLHPDTRRWIELKLEEL' A
#
# COMPACT_ATOMS: atom_id res chain seq x y z
N GLY A 1 22.74 0.09 -6.12
CA GLY A 1 21.37 0.62 -5.90
C GLY A 1 20.37 -0.49 -6.14
N THR A 2 19.29 -0.52 -5.37
CA THR A 2 18.22 -1.53 -5.52
C THR A 2 17.37 -1.19 -6.74
N LYS A 3 17.20 -2.16 -7.66
CA LYS A 3 16.28 -1.99 -8.80
C LYS A 3 14.86 -2.30 -8.35
N VAL A 4 14.01 -1.28 -8.31
CA VAL A 4 12.59 -1.41 -7.97
C VAL A 4 11.77 -1.47 -9.25
N LEU A 5 10.91 -2.48 -9.40
CA LEU A 5 10.10 -2.69 -10.60
C LEU A 5 8.63 -2.36 -10.35
N ALA A 6 7.93 -1.90 -11.38
CA ALA A 6 6.50 -1.70 -11.33
C ALA A 6 5.80 -3.02 -10.97
N MET A 7 4.88 -2.96 -10.01
CA MET A 7 4.13 -4.12 -9.58
C MET A 7 2.93 -4.31 -10.54
N PRO A 8 2.77 -5.50 -11.15
CA PRO A 8 1.59 -5.82 -11.94
C PRO A 8 0.29 -5.57 -11.16
N ASP A 9 -0.76 -5.25 -11.90
CA ASP A 9 -2.02 -4.79 -11.31
C ASP A 9 -2.67 -5.80 -10.35
N ARG A 10 -2.57 -7.10 -10.64
CA ARG A 10 -3.01 -8.16 -9.72
C ARG A 10 -2.32 -8.07 -8.37
N TYR A 11 -1.01 -7.92 -8.34
CA TYR A 11 -0.22 -7.98 -7.12
C TYR A 11 -0.34 -6.71 -6.28
N ARG A 12 -0.45 -5.52 -6.90
CA ARG A 12 -0.67 -4.28 -6.14
C ARG A 12 -2.05 -4.25 -5.48
N ARG A 13 -3.06 -4.88 -6.10
CA ARG A 13 -4.39 -5.06 -5.51
C ARG A 13 -4.37 -6.03 -4.32
N GLU A 14 -3.71 -7.18 -4.46
CA GLU A 14 -3.54 -8.12 -3.34
C GLU A 14 -2.76 -7.49 -2.18
N MET A 15 -1.68 -6.76 -2.46
CA MET A 15 -0.92 -6.05 -1.42
C MET A 15 -1.77 -5.03 -0.64
N LEU A 16 -2.60 -4.24 -1.32
CA LEU A 16 -3.50 -3.28 -0.66
C LEU A 16 -4.54 -4.01 0.21
N ALA A 17 -5.10 -5.12 -0.28
CA ALA A 17 -6.04 -5.94 0.47
C ALA A 17 -5.40 -6.58 1.71
N ASP A 18 -4.15 -7.04 1.61
CA ASP A 18 -3.38 -7.58 2.73
C ASP A 18 -3.18 -6.53 3.83
N TRP A 19 -2.90 -5.27 3.46
CA TRP A 19 -2.76 -4.20 4.44
C TRP A 19 -4.08 -3.88 5.16
N GLN A 20 -5.19 -3.87 4.43
CA GLN A 20 -6.53 -3.71 5.02
C GLN A 20 -6.88 -4.88 5.94
N GLY A 21 -6.58 -6.11 5.51
CA GLY A 21 -6.76 -7.32 6.31
C GLY A 21 -5.92 -7.31 7.58
N ALA A 22 -4.65 -6.93 7.49
CA ALA A 22 -3.73 -6.84 8.61
C ALA A 22 -4.17 -5.79 9.64
N GLY A 23 -4.66 -4.64 9.21
CA GLY A 23 -5.22 -3.61 10.10
C GLY A 23 -6.41 -4.12 10.92
N ARG A 24 -7.34 -4.80 10.25
CA ARG A 24 -8.51 -5.41 10.88
C ARG A 24 -8.14 -6.55 11.83
N ALA A 25 -7.24 -7.44 11.41
CA ALA A 25 -6.79 -8.58 12.22
C ALA A 25 -6.08 -8.15 13.51
N GLN A 26 -5.37 -7.02 13.49
CA GLN A 26 -4.71 -6.45 14.67
C GLN A 26 -5.63 -5.59 15.55
N GLY A 27 -6.91 -5.45 15.21
CA GLY A 27 -7.88 -4.65 15.98
C GLY A 27 -7.85 -3.15 15.69
N TYR A 28 -7.12 -2.69 14.68
CA TYR A 28 -7.08 -1.27 14.29
C TYR A 28 -8.21 -0.85 13.34
N GLY A 29 -8.98 -1.82 12.81
CA GLY A 29 -10.05 -1.54 11.84
C GLY A 29 -9.50 -1.14 10.48
N ASP A 30 -10.15 -0.18 9.81
CA ASP A 30 -9.67 0.37 8.54
C ASP A 30 -8.68 1.52 8.80
N ASN A 31 -7.44 1.16 9.06
CA ASN A 31 -6.35 2.10 9.36
C ASN A 31 -5.28 2.15 8.25
N THR A 32 -5.59 1.65 7.05
CA THR A 32 -4.59 1.48 5.99
C THR A 32 -4.00 2.81 5.52
N LYS A 33 -4.83 3.85 5.33
CA LYS A 33 -4.36 5.19 4.93
C LYS A 33 -3.40 5.82 5.95
N PRO A 34 -3.76 6.00 7.24
CA PRO A 34 -2.84 6.59 8.21
C PRO A 34 -1.58 5.72 8.43
N TRP A 35 -1.70 4.39 8.36
CA TRP A 35 -0.55 3.50 8.43
C TRP A 35 0.39 3.67 7.23
N TYR A 36 -0.16 3.77 6.01
CA TYR A 36 0.62 4.00 4.80
C TYR A 36 1.37 5.34 4.91
N GLU A 37 0.69 6.44 5.24
CA GLU A 37 1.32 7.75 5.36
C GLU A 37 2.52 7.75 6.34
N ALA A 38 2.40 7.06 7.47
CA ALA A 38 3.47 6.96 8.46
C ALA A 38 4.65 6.05 8.05
N ASN A 39 4.47 5.18 7.03
CA ASN A 39 5.45 4.17 6.64
C ASN A 39 5.89 4.25 5.17
N LYS A 40 5.27 5.11 4.36
CA LYS A 40 5.46 5.16 2.92
C LYS A 40 6.93 5.40 2.54
N ASP A 41 7.68 6.15 3.32
CA ASP A 41 9.11 6.44 3.07
C ASP A 41 10.05 5.28 3.43
N LYS A 42 9.58 4.30 4.21
CA LYS A 42 10.32 3.08 4.55
C LYS A 42 10.20 2.02 3.44
N MET A 43 9.26 2.20 2.50
CA MET A 43 8.95 1.23 1.45
C MET A 43 9.66 1.57 0.14
N HIS A 44 10.33 0.57 -0.44
CA HIS A 44 10.85 0.67 -1.80
C HIS A 44 9.78 0.23 -2.81
N LEU A 45 8.97 1.19 -3.26
CA LEU A 45 7.94 0.98 -4.27
C LEU A 45 8.28 1.74 -5.54
N HIS A 46 8.02 1.12 -6.69
CA HIS A 46 8.15 1.79 -7.97
C HIS A 46 7.17 2.99 -8.02
N PRO A 47 7.54 4.14 -8.63
CA PRO A 47 6.69 5.32 -8.68
C PRO A 47 5.26 5.04 -9.17
N ASP A 48 5.10 4.19 -10.19
CA ASP A 48 3.77 3.82 -10.70
C ASP A 48 2.93 3.02 -9.70
N THR A 49 3.58 2.12 -8.94
CA THR A 49 2.91 1.35 -7.88
C THR A 49 2.49 2.29 -6.75
N ARG A 50 3.40 3.18 -6.33
CA ARG A 50 3.16 4.18 -5.29
C ARG A 50 1.99 5.09 -5.65
N ARG A 51 2.02 5.70 -6.84
CA ARG A 51 0.95 6.56 -7.34
C ARG A 51 -0.39 5.83 -7.37
N TRP A 52 -0.39 4.57 -7.79
CA TRP A 52 -1.63 3.79 -7.81
C TRP A 52 -2.19 3.55 -6.40
N ILE A 53 -1.34 3.23 -5.42
CA ILE A 53 -1.76 3.07 -4.02
C ILE A 53 -2.34 4.38 -3.48
N GLU A 54 -1.65 5.50 -3.70
CA GLU A 54 -2.08 6.81 -3.22
C GLU A 54 -3.45 7.20 -3.79
N LEU A 55 -3.68 6.96 -5.09
CA LEU A 55 -5.01 7.15 -5.68
C LEU A 55 -6.07 6.27 -5.03
N LYS A 56 -5.76 5.00 -4.72
CA LYS A 56 -6.72 4.10 -4.07
C LYS A 56 -7.01 4.43 -2.62
N LEU A 57 -6.04 4.97 -1.89
CA LEU A 57 -6.24 5.45 -0.52
C LEU A 57 -6.99 6.79 -0.45
N GLU A 58 -7.07 7.55 -1.54
CA GLU A 58 -7.94 8.74 -1.64
C GLU A 58 -9.39 8.38 -2.00
N GLU A 59 -9.62 7.21 -2.62
CA GLU A 59 -10.96 6.71 -2.97
C GLU A 59 -11.68 5.97 -1.82
N LEU A 60 -10.97 5.64 -0.73
CA LEU A 60 -11.47 4.95 0.47
C LEU A 60 -11.93 5.95 1.54
#